data_AF-A0A2D4WN10-F1
#
_entry.id   AF-A0A2D4WN10-F1
#
_cell.length_a   1.000
_cell.length_b   1.000
_cell.length_c   1.000
_cell.angle_alpha   90.00
_cell.angle_beta   90.00
_cell.angle_gamma   90.00
#
_symmetry.space_group_name_H-M   'P 1'
#
loop_
_entity.id
_entity.type
_entity.pdbx_description
1 polymer ?
#
loop_
_entity_poly.entity_id
_entity_poly.type
_entity_poly.pdbx_seq_one_letter_code
_entity_poly.pdbx_strand_id
1 'polypeptide(L)'
;PYDAYRQACLAPSPKTDAAWQHPAVYLAGRDSDWFFLANEPESKTWPVYREHYERWVSRAARGEVLQGPERVALSAPTEERPSADEQVTHLARLRKEIGL
;
A
#
# COMPACT_ATOMS: atom_id res chain seq x y z
N PRO A 1 -10.48 19.61 3.50
CA PRO A 1 -9.01 19.40 3.39
C PRO A 1 -8.40 18.73 4.62
N TYR A 2 -8.81 19.11 5.84
CA TYR A 2 -8.27 18.52 7.08
C TYR A 2 -8.63 17.03 7.25
N ASP A 3 -9.84 16.62 6.89
CA ASP A 3 -10.21 15.19 6.95
C ASP A 3 -9.38 14.31 6.01
N ALA A 4 -9.02 14.84 4.84
CA ALA A 4 -8.10 14.17 3.91
C ALA A 4 -6.71 13.99 4.51
N TYR A 5 -6.19 15.03 5.17
CA TYR A 5 -4.92 14.96 5.90
C TYR A 5 -4.97 13.90 7.01
N ARG A 6 -6.03 13.87 7.82
CA ARG A 6 -6.21 12.83 8.84
C ARG A 6 -6.27 11.43 8.23
N GLN A 7 -6.98 11.26 7.11
CA GLN A 7 -7.01 9.98 6.41
C GLN A 7 -5.60 9.57 5.94
N ALA A 8 -4.81 10.50 5.38
CA ALA A 8 -3.44 10.24 4.94
C ALA A 8 -2.53 9.79 6.09
N CYS A 9 -2.58 10.49 7.23
CA CYS A 9 -1.81 10.14 8.43
C CYS A 9 -2.23 8.78 9.01
N LEU A 10 -3.54 8.50 9.06
CA LEU A 10 -4.10 7.30 9.69
C LEU A 10 -4.18 6.08 8.76
N ALA A 11 -3.88 6.22 7.48
CA ALA A 11 -4.00 5.12 6.53
C ALA A 11 -3.08 3.93 6.92
N PRO A 12 -3.56 2.68 6.87
CA PRO A 12 -2.73 1.52 7.16
C PRO A 12 -1.64 1.32 6.09
N SER A 13 -0.57 0.64 6.47
CA SER A 13 0.45 0.16 5.53
C SER A 13 0.08 -1.23 5.02
N PRO A 14 0.29 -1.55 3.74
CA PRO A 14 0.84 -0.67 2.70
C PRO A 14 -0.18 0.36 2.18
N LYS A 15 0.28 1.61 1.96
CA LYS A 15 -0.58 2.74 1.57
C LYS A 15 -1.29 2.53 0.22
N THR A 16 -0.78 1.63 -0.62
CA THR A 16 -1.39 1.23 -1.90
C THR A 16 -2.69 0.45 -1.73
N ASP A 17 -2.83 -0.27 -0.61
CA ASP A 17 -3.97 -1.16 -0.37
C ASP A 17 -5.03 -0.52 0.53
N ALA A 18 -4.73 0.67 1.07
CA ALA A 18 -5.66 1.43 1.88
C ALA A 18 -6.88 1.89 1.08
N ALA A 19 -8.04 1.92 1.74
CA ALA A 19 -9.27 2.44 1.17
C ALA A 19 -9.28 3.98 1.20
N TRP A 20 -8.88 4.59 0.10
CA TRP A 20 -8.87 6.05 -0.07
C TRP A 20 -10.25 6.56 -0.45
N GLN A 21 -10.72 7.63 0.20
CA GLN A 21 -12.01 8.25 -0.15
C GLN A 21 -11.95 8.96 -1.50
N HIS A 22 -10.78 9.51 -1.84
CA HIS A 22 -10.57 10.19 -3.10
C HIS A 22 -9.11 10.03 -3.55
N PRO A 23 -8.81 9.83 -4.85
CA PRO A 23 -7.43 9.68 -5.34
C PRO A 23 -6.52 10.85 -4.95
N ALA A 24 -7.06 12.08 -4.92
CA ALA A 24 -6.32 13.26 -4.46
C ALA A 24 -5.74 13.11 -3.04
N VAL A 25 -6.40 12.36 -2.14
CA VAL A 25 -5.90 12.13 -0.77
C VAL A 25 -4.61 11.31 -0.81
N TYR A 26 -4.63 10.23 -1.59
CA TYR A 26 -3.46 9.38 -1.80
C TYR A 26 -2.32 10.13 -2.49
N LEU A 27 -2.62 10.81 -3.60
CA LEU A 27 -1.62 11.53 -4.37
C LEU A 27 -0.98 12.66 -3.56
N ALA A 28 -1.78 13.41 -2.79
CA ALA A 28 -1.26 14.43 -1.90
C ALA A 28 -0.35 13.85 -0.82
N GLY A 29 -0.75 12.74 -0.20
CA GLY A 29 0.07 12.13 0.83
C GLY A 29 1.35 11.48 0.29
N ARG A 30 1.31 10.92 -0.93
CA ARG A 30 2.49 10.42 -1.64
C ARG A 30 3.47 11.55 -1.93
N ASP A 31 2.97 12.67 -2.47
CA ASP A 31 3.79 13.83 -2.79
C ASP A 31 4.32 14.54 -1.52
N SER A 32 3.65 14.36 -0.37
CA SER A 32 4.09 14.87 0.94
C SER A 32 5.08 13.95 1.67
N ASP A 33 5.43 12.79 1.11
CA ASP A 33 6.19 11.72 1.76
C ASP A 33 5.48 11.07 2.97
N TRP A 34 5.16 9.77 2.85
CA TRP A 34 4.48 9.01 3.90
C TRP A 34 5.30 8.89 5.19
N PHE A 35 6.62 8.83 5.10
CA PHE A 35 7.49 8.79 6.26
C PHE A 35 7.47 10.15 6.98
N PHE A 36 7.52 11.25 6.23
CA PHE A 36 7.39 12.59 6.79
C PHE A 36 6.05 12.77 7.52
N LEU A 37 4.94 12.40 6.87
CA LEU A 37 3.60 12.48 7.46
C LEU A 37 3.42 11.61 8.71
N ALA A 38 4.18 10.52 8.85
CA ALA A 38 4.09 9.60 9.97
C ALA A 38 4.98 9.99 11.16
N ASN A 39 6.09 10.68 10.93
CA ASN A 39 7.12 10.91 11.95
C ASN A 39 7.25 12.36 12.40
N GLU A 40 6.75 13.34 11.64
CA GLU A 40 6.83 14.75 11.99
C GLU A 40 5.51 15.30 12.56
N PRO A 41 5.57 16.34 13.43
CA PRO A 41 4.37 16.92 14.02
C PRO A 41 3.51 17.64 12.99
N GLU A 42 2.20 17.71 13.29
CA GLU A 42 1.19 18.36 12.45
C GLU A 42 1.56 19.79 12.04
N SER A 43 2.19 20.57 12.91
CA SER A 43 2.61 21.94 12.60
C SER A 43 3.56 22.05 11.40
N LYS A 44 4.32 20.99 11.11
CA LYS A 44 5.21 20.91 9.94
C LYS A 44 4.55 20.22 8.75
N THR A 45 3.81 19.14 9.00
CA THR A 45 3.26 18.27 7.95
C THR A 45 1.98 18.82 7.32
N TRP A 46 1.12 19.50 8.11
CA TRP A 46 -0.14 20.09 7.64
C TRP A 46 0.03 21.08 6.48
N PRO A 47 0.88 22.12 6.56
CA PRO A 47 0.99 23.09 5.47
C PRO A 47 1.47 22.43 4.17
N VAL A 48 2.41 21.50 4.25
CA VAL A 48 2.94 20.74 3.10
C VAL A 48 1.83 19.90 2.46
N TYR A 49 1.14 19.10 3.27
CA TYR A 49 0.05 18.26 2.77
C TYR A 49 -1.07 19.08 2.14
N ARG A 50 -1.46 20.18 2.79
CA ARG A 50 -2.53 21.05 2.33
C ARG A 50 -2.23 21.61 0.95
N GLU A 51 -1.02 22.10 0.71
CA GLU A 51 -0.61 22.61 -0.59
C GLU A 51 -0.73 21.54 -1.69
N HIS A 52 -0.21 20.33 -1.43
CA HIS A 52 -0.33 19.21 -2.37
C HIS A 52 -1.78 18.81 -2.62
N TYR A 53 -2.60 18.75 -1.58
CA TYR A 53 -4.00 18.39 -1.69
C TYR A 53 -4.81 19.41 -2.49
N GLU A 54 -4.62 20.70 -2.23
CA GLU A 54 -5.28 21.78 -2.98
C GLU A 54 -4.89 21.75 -4.46
N ARG A 55 -3.62 21.47 -4.78
CA ARG A 55 -3.16 21.26 -6.16
C ARG A 55 -3.89 20.10 -6.86
N TRP A 56 -4.01 18.96 -6.20
CA TRP A 56 -4.69 17.79 -6.77
C TRP A 56 -6.20 17.98 -6.90
N VAL A 57 -6.85 18.62 -5.93
CA VAL A 57 -8.28 18.96 -6.01
C VAL A 57 -8.55 19.95 -7.13
N SER A 58 -7.69 20.96 -7.31
CA SER A 58 -7.81 21.92 -8.42
C SER A 58 -7.73 21.23 -9.79
N ARG A 59 -6.83 20.25 -9.95
CA ARG A 59 -6.74 19.41 -11.15
C ARG A 59 -7.99 18.58 -11.38
N ALA A 60 -8.49 17.89 -10.35
CA ALA A 60 -9.74 17.13 -10.44
C ALA A 60 -10.93 18.03 -10.80
N ALA A 61 -11.01 19.23 -10.21
CA ALA A 61 -12.07 20.21 -10.50
C ALA A 61 -12.04 20.72 -11.95
N ARG A 62 -10.87 20.70 -12.60
CA ARG A 62 -10.73 20.98 -14.05
C ARG A 62 -11.10 19.81 -14.94
N GLY A 63 -11.54 18.69 -14.38
CA GLY A 63 -11.92 17.47 -15.11
C GLY A 63 -10.78 16.48 -15.33
N GLU A 64 -9.61 16.67 -14.71
CA GLU A 64 -8.53 15.67 -14.77
C GLU A 64 -8.95 14.40 -14.01
N VAL A 65 -8.87 13.24 -14.68
CA VAL A 65 -9.12 11.95 -14.04
C VAL A 65 -7.88 11.55 -13.24
N LEU A 66 -7.97 11.68 -11.92
CA LEU A 66 -6.91 11.29 -11.01
C LEU A 66 -6.86 9.77 -10.86
N GLN A 67 -5.68 9.19 -11.12
CA GLN A 67 -5.45 7.77 -10.92
C GLN A 67 -5.11 7.49 -9.45
N GLY A 68 -5.81 6.52 -8.85
CA GLY A 68 -5.53 6.04 -7.50
C GLY A 68 -4.27 5.18 -7.44
N PRO A 69 -3.91 4.66 -6.25
CA PRO A 69 -2.82 3.70 -6.14
C PRO A 69 -3.09 2.47 -7.01
N GLU A 70 -2.10 2.09 -7.80
CA GLU A 70 -2.11 0.80 -8.49
C GLU A 70 -1.94 -0.30 -7.46
N ARG A 71 -2.97 -1.14 -7.29
CA ARG A 71 -2.87 -2.33 -6.45
C ARG A 71 -2.08 -3.37 -7.21
N VAL A 72 -0.83 -3.58 -6.81
CA VAL A 72 -0.06 -4.72 -7.30
C VAL A 72 -0.70 -5.96 -6.70
N ALA A 73 -1.44 -6.71 -7.52
CA ALA A 73 -1.89 -8.03 -7.12
C ALA A 73 -0.65 -8.85 -6.78
N LEU A 74 -0.62 -9.43 -5.57
CA LEU A 74 0.38 -10.44 -5.24
C LEU A 74 0.25 -11.53 -6.31
N SER A 75 1.31 -11.75 -7.10
CA SER A 75 1.38 -12.93 -7.94
C SER A 75 1.07 -14.13 -7.07
N ALA A 76 0.16 -15.01 -7.51
CA ALA A 76 -0.12 -16.24 -6.80
C ALA A 76 1.23 -16.93 -6.50
N PRO A 77 1.46 -17.44 -5.28
CA PRO A 77 2.68 -18.17 -5.00
C PRO A 77 2.89 -19.20 -6.10
N THR A 78 3.99 -19.11 -6.83
CA THR A 78 4.43 -20.14 -7.78
C THR A 78 4.96 -21.33 -6.98
N GLU A 79 4.21 -21.79 -5.98
CA GLU A 79 4.38 -23.09 -5.40
C GLU A 79 3.44 -23.99 -6.19
N GLU A 80 3.94 -24.52 -7.31
CA GLU A 80 3.36 -25.75 -7.87
C GLU A 80 3.32 -26.75 -6.72
N ARG A 81 2.12 -27.02 -6.19
CA ARG A 81 1.97 -28.04 -5.15
C ARG A 81 2.59 -29.31 -5.72
N PRO A 82 3.63 -29.87 -5.08
CA PRO A 82 4.19 -31.13 -5.54
C PRO A 82 3.05 -32.14 -5.62
N SER A 83 3.06 -32.94 -6.66
CA SER A 83 2.10 -34.04 -6.82
C SER A 83 2.14 -34.95 -5.59
N ALA A 84 1.06 -35.71 -5.34
CA ALA A 84 1.00 -36.60 -4.18
C ALA A 84 2.20 -37.57 -4.12
N ASP A 85 2.69 -38.02 -5.27
CA ASP A 85 3.86 -38.91 -5.39
C ASP A 85 5.18 -38.23 -4.99
N GLU A 86 5.36 -36.95 -5.35
CA GLU A 86 6.53 -36.17 -4.96
C GLU A 86 6.53 -35.88 -3.46
N GLN A 87 5.36 -35.65 -2.85
CA GLN A 87 5.22 -35.47 -1.40
C GLN A 87 5.60 -36.74 -0.63
N VAL A 88 5.14 -37.91 -1.10
CA VAL A 88 5.49 -39.21 -0.49
C VAL A 88 6.99 -39.47 -0.59
N THR A 89 7.60 -39.17 -1.73
CA THR A 89 9.03 -39.35 -1.94
C THR A 89 9.86 -38.43 -1.05
N HIS A 90 9.43 -37.17 -0.92
CA HIS A 90 10.09 -36.19 -0.07
C HIS A 90 9.98 -36.55 1.42
N LEU A 91 8.79 -36.99 1.86
CA LEU A 91 8.57 -37.50 3.22
C LEU A 91 9.41 -38.75 3.51
N ALA A 92 9.50 -39.69 2.56
CA ALA A 92 10.32 -40.88 2.71
C ALA A 92 11.81 -40.55 2.84
N ARG A 93 12.31 -39.56 2.09
CA ARG A 93 13.69 -39.06 2.24
C ARG A 93 13.92 -38.46 3.62
N LEU A 94 13.06 -37.53 4.03
CA LEU A 94 13.18 -36.85 5.33
C LEU A 94 13.16 -37.87 6.49
N ARG A 95 12.28 -38.86 6.41
CA ARG A 95 12.14 -39.91 7.41
C ARG A 95 13.43 -40.75 7.55
N LYS A 96 14.10 -41.01 6.44
CA LYS A 96 15.41 -41.69 6.39
C LYS A 96 16.54 -40.86 7.00
N GLU A 97 16.53 -39.54 6.81
CA GLU A 97 17.53 -38.62 7.36
C GLU A 97 17.43 -38.47 8.88
N ILE A 98 16.23 -38.54 9.45
CA ILE A 98 16.01 -38.48 10.91
C ILE A 98 16.00 -39.86 11.59
N GLY A 99 16.26 -40.94 10.85
CA GLY A 99 16.43 -42.29 11.40
C GLY A 99 15.12 -43.00 11.82
N LEU A 100 14.00 -42.70 11.17
CA LEU A 100 12.64 -43.28 11.40
C LEU A 100 12.15 -44.16 10.23
#